data_AF-A0A4Y6Q0A8-F1
#
_entry.id   AF-A0A4Y6Q0A8-F1
#
_cell.length_a   1.000
_cell.length_b   1.000
_cell.length_c   1.000
_cell.angle_alpha   90.00
_cell.angle_beta   90.00
_cell.angle_gamma   90.00
#
_symmetry.space_group_name_H-M   'P 1'
#
loop_
_entity.id
_entity.type
_entity.pdbx_description
1 polymer ?
#
loop_
_entity_poly.entity_id
_entity_poly.type
_entity_poly.pdbx_seq_one_letter_code
_entity_poly.pdbx_strand_id
1 'polypeptide(L)'
;MLQKLATALKVIGLILKGLWYVLVITTPLLGFWLASSLAAYLNGPVWAAWVVGIAAFPALPLLWELVGQHRYRKKVERLEADGEESRERILTLADRFVLRTLAVNLAFLGVLGALFPQDGFTALSTRGDWMLTGQTAPWADKTRDVLFTAAGGLEWLYNSTRDNPYEKWAEEDDEPVPAPVAGKVEQERSDEKKTDTAKAVETKADTKVADKTTDKTTDKTAGNKEAGDEPRTPDQKPSDGPPRWPMPDELHPAVATIPAAHETSPEAVARYIAANESDPYLRVKALYDWVADHIRYDAPALARGDYPPQDPKTVFSTRKAVCAGYAKLLAKMAETIDINMVYVTGVSRDRGGNVGGSGHAWNAVEVEGKWYLIDVTWGAGYVENDTFEKRYTTDYLFTPPEVLGVDHFPDDDKWQLRREPITRGEFMRQPILSAGFYQRGLELIDPDRSQITVEKRASLKVRRPQGQFLLASLYPKDGGERTRCKVEGNSTVAIDCDIDRPGSYEVRLFGNDSRHGSYDFVGQIAVNAR
;
A
#
# COMPACT_ATOMS: atom_id res chain seq x y z
N MET A 1 1.37 44.84 37.59
CA MET A 1 0.78 44.42 36.29
C MET A 1 1.78 44.62 35.14
N LEU A 2 2.35 45.82 34.96
CA LEU A 2 3.33 46.14 33.91
C LEU A 2 4.58 45.24 33.86
N GLN A 3 5.14 44.89 35.02
CA GLN A 3 6.36 44.06 35.09
C GLN A 3 6.11 42.59 34.66
N LYS A 4 4.94 42.04 34.99
CA LYS A 4 4.51 40.70 34.51
C LYS A 4 4.27 40.70 33.00
N LEU A 5 3.73 41.80 32.46
CA LEU A 5 3.46 41.98 31.04
C LEU A 5 4.75 42.14 30.23
N ALA A 6 5.74 42.86 30.75
CA ALA A 6 7.07 42.98 30.15
C ALA A 6 7.84 41.65 30.16
N THR A 7 7.74 40.86 31.24
CA THR A 7 8.34 39.51 31.29
C THR A 7 7.66 38.56 30.32
N ALA A 8 6.32 38.58 30.23
CA ALA A 8 5.56 37.78 29.27
C ALA A 8 5.95 38.13 27.82
N LEU A 9 6.05 39.41 27.47
CA LEU A 9 6.51 39.86 26.15
C LEU A 9 7.94 39.42 25.82
N LYS A 10 8.85 39.43 26.79
CA LYS A 10 10.22 38.91 26.61
C LYS A 10 10.24 37.39 26.37
N VAL A 11 9.43 36.65 27.11
CA VAL A 11 9.29 35.19 26.93
C VAL A 11 8.70 34.88 25.55
N ILE A 12 7.64 35.59 25.13
CA ILE A 12 7.06 35.47 23.79
C ILE A 12 8.12 35.79 22.72
N GLY A 13 8.88 36.88 22.90
CA GLY A 13 9.95 37.25 21.97
C GLY A 13 11.06 36.20 21.87
N LEU A 14 11.43 35.54 22.97
CA LEU A 14 12.38 34.44 22.98
C LEU A 14 11.83 33.21 22.26
N ILE A 15 10.57 32.86 22.49
CA ILE A 15 9.89 31.74 21.81
C ILE A 15 9.84 32.01 20.30
N LEU A 16 9.41 33.20 19.88
CA LEU A 16 9.35 33.58 18.46
C LEU A 16 10.72 33.53 17.80
N LYS A 17 11.78 33.99 18.48
CA LYS A 17 13.16 33.86 17.98
C LYS A 17 13.59 32.39 17.87
N GLY A 18 13.27 31.57 18.87
CA GLY A 18 13.54 30.13 18.84
C GLY A 18 12.86 29.44 17.65
N LEU A 19 11.55 29.67 17.47
CA LEU A 19 10.77 29.16 16.34
C LEU A 19 11.34 29.64 15.00
N TRP A 20 11.77 30.90 14.93
CA TRP A 20 12.42 31.46 13.75
C TRP A 20 13.73 30.72 13.40
N TYR A 21 14.60 30.47 14.37
CA TYR A 21 15.83 29.71 14.14
C TYR A 21 15.55 28.27 13.71
N VAL A 22 14.58 27.62 14.35
CA VAL A 22 14.15 26.27 13.94
C VAL A 22 13.72 26.29 12.49
N LEU A 23 12.80 27.18 12.08
CA LEU A 23 12.34 27.30 10.70
C LEU A 23 13.48 27.50 9.70
N VAL A 24 14.42 28.39 10.00
CA VAL A 24 15.55 28.70 9.12
C VAL A 24 16.49 27.50 8.94
N ILE A 25 16.67 26.69 9.98
CA ILE A 25 17.53 25.49 9.93
C ILE A 25 16.79 24.31 9.30
N THR A 26 15.52 24.12 9.62
CA THR A 26 14.75 22.97 9.15
C THR A 26 14.38 23.10 7.68
N THR A 27 14.12 24.30 7.17
CA THR A 27 13.67 24.47 5.77
C THR A 27 14.71 23.94 4.75
N PRO A 28 16.01 24.27 4.84
CA PRO A 28 17.03 23.69 3.96
C PRO A 28 17.20 22.18 4.15
N LEU A 29 17.12 21.69 5.39
CA LEU A 29 17.21 20.26 5.69
C LEU A 29 16.05 19.48 5.07
N LEU A 30 14.82 20.02 5.16
CA LEU A 30 13.63 19.47 4.52
C LEU A 30 13.76 19.50 3.00
N GLY A 31 14.27 20.60 2.42
CA GLY A 31 14.54 20.70 0.99
C GLY A 31 15.52 19.63 0.49
N PHE A 32 16.64 19.46 1.20
CA PHE A 32 17.60 18.41 0.89
C PHE A 32 17.02 17.00 1.08
N TRP A 33 16.30 16.77 2.17
CA TRP A 33 15.68 15.48 2.47
C TRP A 33 14.65 15.10 1.40
N LEU A 34 13.75 15.99 1.03
CA LEU A 34 12.78 15.77 -0.06
C LEU A 34 13.48 15.52 -1.40
N ALA A 35 14.43 16.37 -1.78
CA ALA A 35 15.14 16.22 -3.05
C ALA A 35 15.94 14.92 -3.14
N SER A 36 16.64 14.54 -2.07
CA SER A 36 17.41 13.29 -2.01
C SER A 36 16.52 12.05 -1.98
N SER A 37 15.39 12.11 -1.27
CA SER A 37 14.40 11.02 -1.24
C SER A 37 13.73 10.84 -2.59
N LEU A 38 13.40 11.94 -3.28
CA LEU A 38 12.85 11.91 -4.63
C LEU A 38 13.87 11.33 -5.63
N ALA A 39 15.14 11.75 -5.54
CA ALA A 39 16.21 11.14 -6.33
C ALA A 39 16.38 9.64 -6.01
N ALA A 40 16.24 9.23 -4.75
CA ALA A 40 16.27 7.82 -4.38
C ALA A 40 15.10 7.03 -5.00
N TYR A 41 13.90 7.59 -4.92
CA TYR A 41 12.64 7.02 -5.40
C TYR A 41 12.60 6.87 -6.93
N LEU A 42 12.96 7.92 -7.66
CA LEU A 42 12.96 7.96 -9.13
C LEU A 42 14.21 7.30 -9.77
N ASN A 43 15.02 6.61 -8.98
CA ASN A 43 16.32 6.08 -9.39
C ASN A 43 17.31 7.13 -9.96
N GLY A 44 17.18 8.39 -9.54
CA GLY A 44 18.09 9.47 -9.89
C GLY A 44 19.37 9.50 -9.06
N PRO A 45 20.37 10.30 -9.48
CA PRO A 45 21.63 10.46 -8.76
C PRO A 45 21.40 11.22 -7.45
N VAL A 46 21.50 10.53 -6.32
CA VAL A 46 21.30 11.14 -5.01
C VAL A 46 22.34 12.22 -4.69
N TRP A 47 23.53 12.14 -5.29
CA TRP A 47 24.54 13.20 -5.18
C TRP A 47 24.06 14.55 -5.74
N ALA A 48 23.10 14.56 -6.68
CA ALA A 48 22.54 15.80 -7.22
C ALA A 48 21.82 16.62 -6.13
N ALA A 49 21.25 15.95 -5.11
CA ALA A 49 20.65 16.63 -3.98
C ALA A 49 21.69 17.45 -3.19
N TRP A 50 22.96 17.02 -3.14
CA TRP A 50 24.03 17.81 -2.52
C TRP A 50 24.35 19.07 -3.30
N VAL A 51 24.40 18.99 -4.63
CA VAL A 51 24.62 20.16 -5.50
C VAL A 51 23.49 21.16 -5.32
N VAL A 52 22.24 20.69 -5.35
CA VAL A 52 21.07 21.53 -5.15
C VAL A 52 21.02 22.09 -3.73
N GLY A 53 21.38 21.28 -2.73
CA GLY A 53 21.48 21.69 -1.34
C GLY A 53 22.49 22.82 -1.15
N ILE A 54 23.71 22.68 -1.69
CA ILE A 54 24.76 23.72 -1.66
C ILE A 54 24.32 24.98 -2.42
N ALA A 55 23.63 24.80 -3.55
CA ALA A 55 23.08 25.91 -4.32
C ALA A 55 22.02 26.68 -3.50
N ALA A 56 21.05 25.98 -2.92
CA ALA A 56 19.98 26.55 -2.10
C ALA A 56 20.50 27.11 -0.76
N PHE A 57 21.58 26.53 -0.24
CA PHE A 57 22.29 26.98 0.95
C PHE A 57 23.75 26.46 0.98
N PRO A 58 24.78 27.31 0.95
CA PRO A 58 24.73 28.77 1.10
C PRO A 58 24.87 29.57 -0.22
N ALA A 59 25.08 28.94 -1.38
CA ALA A 59 25.63 29.63 -2.55
C ALA A 59 24.71 30.72 -3.15
N LEU A 60 23.45 30.39 -3.50
CA LEU A 60 22.51 31.37 -4.06
C LEU A 60 22.16 32.49 -3.08
N PRO A 61 21.89 32.24 -1.79
CA PRO A 61 21.67 33.32 -0.82
C PRO A 61 22.88 34.25 -0.67
N LEU A 62 24.11 33.72 -0.68
CA LEU A 62 25.34 34.53 -0.66
C LEU A 62 25.47 35.38 -1.93
N LEU A 63 25.29 34.78 -3.10
CA LEU A 63 25.34 35.49 -4.38
C LEU A 63 24.31 36.63 -4.43
N TRP A 64 23.09 36.37 -3.94
CA TRP A 64 22.04 37.37 -3.87
C TRP A 64 22.36 38.50 -2.87
N GLU A 65 23.02 38.22 -1.73
CA GLU A 65 23.55 39.28 -0.85
C GLU A 65 24.67 40.08 -1.52
N LEU A 66 25.63 39.43 -2.19
CA LEU A 66 26.73 40.12 -2.88
C LEU A 66 26.22 41.08 -3.97
N VAL A 67 25.28 40.62 -4.81
CA VAL A 67 24.63 41.48 -5.82
C VAL A 67 23.83 42.60 -5.16
N GLY A 68 23.09 42.29 -4.11
CA GLY A 68 22.32 43.28 -3.35
C GLY A 68 23.18 44.34 -2.67
N GLN A 69 24.36 43.97 -2.18
CA GLN A 69 25.37 44.88 -1.63
C GLN A 69 25.94 45.80 -2.70
N HIS A 70 26.32 45.23 -3.85
CA HIS A 70 26.85 46.00 -4.96
C HIS A 70 25.84 47.04 -5.47
N ARG A 71 24.57 46.65 -5.64
CA ARG A 71 23.50 47.58 -6.06
C ARG A 71 23.24 48.70 -5.06
N TYR A 72 23.32 48.40 -3.77
CA TYR A 72 23.12 49.42 -2.73
C TYR A 72 24.27 50.40 -2.64
N ARG A 73 25.53 49.93 -2.71
CA ARG A 73 26.69 50.82 -2.77
C ARG A 73 26.58 51.81 -3.93
N LYS A 74 26.26 51.31 -5.13
CA LYS A 74 25.99 52.16 -6.30
C LYS A 74 24.83 53.14 -6.11
N LYS A 75 23.82 52.79 -5.31
CA LYS A 75 22.69 53.68 -5.02
C LYS A 75 23.10 54.78 -4.03
N VAL A 76 23.84 54.42 -2.98
CA VAL A 76 24.37 55.38 -2.00
C VAL A 76 25.30 56.38 -2.67
N GLU A 77 26.26 55.91 -3.48
CA GLU A 77 27.17 56.76 -4.26
C GLU A 77 26.42 57.76 -5.15
N ARG A 78 25.28 57.37 -5.74
CA ARG A 78 24.43 58.27 -6.54
C ARG A 78 23.70 59.30 -5.69
N LEU A 79 23.09 58.87 -4.58
CA LEU A 79 22.39 59.77 -3.67
C LEU A 79 23.34 60.80 -3.06
N GLU A 80 24.55 60.38 -2.69
CA GLU A 80 25.62 61.27 -2.21
C GLU A 80 26.03 62.27 -3.31
N ALA A 81 26.12 61.85 -4.57
CA ALA A 81 26.41 62.75 -5.69
C ALA A 81 25.29 63.77 -5.96
N ASP A 82 24.03 63.40 -5.70
CA ASP A 82 22.85 64.25 -5.86
C ASP A 82 22.55 65.12 -4.61
N GLY A 83 23.36 64.97 -3.54
CA GLY A 83 23.20 65.71 -2.27
C GLY A 83 22.05 65.21 -1.38
N GLU A 84 21.52 64.01 -1.64
CA GLU A 84 20.45 63.37 -0.88
C GLU A 84 20.99 62.43 0.21
N GLU A 85 20.35 62.42 1.39
CA GLU A 85 20.70 61.47 2.46
C GLU A 85 20.29 60.04 2.11
N SER A 86 21.24 59.11 2.22
CA SER A 86 20.95 57.68 2.07
C SER A 86 20.34 57.10 3.34
N ARG A 87 19.21 56.38 3.20
CA ARG A 87 18.60 55.67 4.35
C ARG A 87 19.46 54.48 4.77
N GLU A 88 19.79 54.42 6.06
CA GLU A 88 20.48 53.27 6.65
C GLU A 88 19.65 51.98 6.53
N ARG A 89 20.35 50.86 6.36
CA ARG A 89 19.72 49.54 6.25
C ARG A 89 19.29 49.07 7.63
N ILE A 90 17.97 48.89 7.80
CA ILE A 90 17.35 48.39 9.04
C ILE A 90 17.81 46.95 9.39
N LEU A 91 17.99 46.10 8.38
CA LEU A 91 18.37 44.69 8.57
C LEU A 91 19.89 44.51 8.54
N THR A 92 20.41 43.65 9.42
CA THR A 92 21.84 43.29 9.42
C THR A 92 22.21 42.41 8.22
N LEU A 93 23.52 42.23 8.00
CA LEU A 93 24.04 41.27 7.03
C LEU A 93 23.51 39.85 7.26
N ALA A 94 23.53 39.40 8.53
CA ALA A 94 23.05 38.09 8.93
C ALA A 94 21.54 37.95 8.70
N ASP A 95 20.74 38.95 9.06
CA ASP A 95 19.28 38.93 8.87
C ASP A 95 18.91 38.78 7.39
N ARG A 96 19.58 39.55 6.52
CA ARG A 96 19.34 39.46 5.07
C ARG A 96 19.74 38.11 4.51
N PHE A 97 20.87 37.55 4.96
CA PHE A 97 21.31 36.23 4.53
C PHE A 97 20.31 35.13 4.95
N VAL A 98 19.83 35.19 6.19
CA VAL A 98 18.81 34.28 6.72
C VAL A 98 17.50 34.40 5.92
N LEU A 99 16.99 35.61 5.71
CA LEU A 99 15.75 35.84 4.96
C LEU A 99 15.85 35.35 3.51
N ARG A 100 17.00 35.58 2.86
CA ARG A 100 17.23 35.07 1.50
C ARG A 100 17.37 33.56 1.45
N THR A 101 18.03 32.96 2.43
CA THR A 101 18.11 31.50 2.56
C THR A 101 16.71 30.91 2.68
N LEU A 102 15.88 31.47 3.55
CA LEU A 102 14.50 31.05 3.71
C LEU A 102 13.71 31.23 2.39
N ALA A 103 13.83 32.39 1.74
CA ALA A 103 13.13 32.66 0.48
C ALA A 103 13.54 31.68 -0.64
N VAL A 104 14.84 31.41 -0.79
CA VAL A 104 15.36 30.45 -1.79
C VAL A 104 14.86 29.04 -1.50
N ASN A 105 14.91 28.58 -0.24
CA ASN A 105 14.50 27.23 0.12
C ASN A 105 12.98 27.05 0.07
N LEU A 106 12.18 28.06 0.44
CA LEU A 106 10.72 28.02 0.27
C LEU A 106 10.33 28.00 -1.21
N ALA A 107 11.00 28.81 -2.05
CA ALA A 107 10.79 28.77 -3.49
C ALA A 107 11.18 27.39 -4.07
N PHE A 108 12.30 26.82 -3.62
CA PHE A 108 12.74 25.49 -4.02
C PHE A 108 11.73 24.40 -3.63
N LEU A 109 11.26 24.38 -2.38
CA LEU A 109 10.22 23.47 -1.92
C LEU A 109 8.91 23.66 -2.69
N GLY A 110 8.52 24.90 -2.96
CA GLY A 110 7.33 25.21 -3.78
C GLY A 110 7.45 24.67 -5.20
N VAL A 111 8.63 24.79 -5.82
CA VAL A 111 8.90 24.21 -7.15
C VAL A 111 8.85 22.68 -7.10
N LEU A 112 9.48 22.05 -6.09
CA LEU A 112 9.41 20.59 -5.94
C LEU A 112 7.96 20.11 -5.74
N GLY A 113 7.18 20.78 -4.89
CA GLY A 113 5.76 20.45 -4.68
C GLY A 113 4.91 20.64 -5.94
N ALA A 114 5.22 21.65 -6.77
CA ALA A 114 4.51 21.86 -8.04
C ALA A 114 4.89 20.82 -9.11
N LEU A 115 6.15 20.39 -9.16
CA LEU A 115 6.64 19.42 -10.14
C LEU A 115 6.33 17.96 -9.73
N PHE A 116 6.28 17.68 -8.43
CA PHE A 116 6.12 16.34 -7.86
C PHE A 116 5.07 16.31 -6.75
N PRO A 117 3.81 16.72 -7.03
CA PRO A 117 2.79 16.92 -6.00
C PRO A 117 2.50 15.65 -5.19
N GLN A 118 2.39 14.50 -5.88
CA GLN A 118 2.14 13.21 -5.24
C GLN A 118 3.45 12.45 -4.92
N ASP A 119 4.39 12.46 -5.87
CA ASP A 119 5.67 11.75 -5.74
C ASP A 119 6.52 12.25 -4.56
N GLY A 120 6.41 13.52 -4.17
CA GLY A 120 7.15 14.05 -3.03
C GLY A 120 6.83 13.32 -1.73
N PHE A 121 5.54 13.16 -1.41
CA PHE A 121 5.11 12.40 -0.23
C PHE A 121 5.44 10.91 -0.38
N THR A 122 5.15 10.30 -1.52
CA THR A 122 5.47 8.88 -1.77
C THR A 122 6.96 8.61 -1.58
N ALA A 123 7.83 9.49 -2.09
CA ALA A 123 9.27 9.39 -1.96
C ALA A 123 9.73 9.53 -0.50
N LEU A 124 9.19 10.48 0.26
CA LEU A 124 9.49 10.61 1.69
C LEU A 124 9.02 9.39 2.49
N SER A 125 7.79 8.93 2.22
CA SER A 125 7.18 7.81 2.92
C SER A 125 7.89 6.48 2.63
N THR A 126 8.40 6.29 1.41
CA THR A 126 8.99 5.00 0.99
C THR A 126 10.50 4.98 0.89
N ARG A 127 11.13 6.12 0.62
CA ARG A 127 12.58 6.27 0.43
C ARG A 127 13.19 7.39 1.28
N GLY A 128 12.43 7.95 2.22
CA GLY A 128 12.91 8.98 3.15
C GLY A 128 14.12 8.56 3.99
N ASP A 129 14.30 7.26 4.20
CA ASP A 129 15.39 6.65 4.95
C ASP A 129 16.51 6.07 4.07
N TRP A 130 16.58 6.43 2.79
CA TRP A 130 17.52 5.81 1.83
C TRP A 130 18.98 5.79 2.32
N MET A 131 19.40 6.78 3.12
CA MET A 131 20.74 6.89 3.69
C MET A 131 21.04 5.85 4.77
N LEU A 132 20.01 5.18 5.28
CA LEU A 132 20.08 4.12 6.29
C LEU A 132 19.97 2.73 5.67
N THR A 133 19.92 2.60 4.33
CA THR A 133 19.78 1.29 3.66
C THR A 133 20.84 0.29 4.16
N GLY A 134 20.40 -0.89 4.59
CA GLY A 134 21.28 -1.94 5.13
C GLY A 134 21.68 -1.79 6.60
N GLN A 135 21.32 -0.68 7.26
CA GLN A 135 21.61 -0.47 8.69
C GLN A 135 20.52 -1.09 9.57
N THR A 136 20.91 -1.95 10.49
CA THR A 136 20.01 -2.66 11.44
C THR A 136 20.29 -2.29 12.90
N ALA A 137 21.13 -1.27 13.13
CA ALA A 137 21.43 -0.82 14.48
C ALA A 137 20.22 -0.09 15.09
N PRO A 138 19.95 -0.20 16.42
CA PRO A 138 18.77 0.41 17.04
C PRO A 138 18.63 1.92 16.88
N TRP A 139 19.75 2.64 16.69
CA TRP A 139 19.71 4.09 16.42
C TRP A 139 19.19 4.39 15.01
N ALA A 140 19.44 3.50 14.05
CA ALA A 140 18.97 3.64 12.68
C ALA A 140 17.45 3.46 12.64
N ASP A 141 16.91 2.47 13.35
CA ASP A 141 15.46 2.26 13.45
C ASP A 141 14.74 3.45 14.08
N LYS A 142 15.26 3.98 15.20
CA LYS A 142 14.75 5.23 15.78
C LYS A 142 14.80 6.40 14.81
N THR A 143 15.83 6.47 13.97
CA THR A 143 15.95 7.52 12.97
C THR A 143 14.89 7.34 11.87
N ARG A 144 14.63 6.10 11.41
CA ARG A 144 13.55 5.79 10.47
C ARG A 144 12.19 6.20 11.02
N ASP A 145 11.91 5.87 12.28
CA ASP A 145 10.65 6.24 12.93
C ASP A 145 10.43 7.75 12.92
N VAL A 146 11.46 8.52 13.25
CA VAL A 146 11.41 10.00 13.20
C VAL A 146 11.16 10.50 11.77
N LEU A 147 11.89 9.98 10.78
CA LEU A 147 11.76 10.38 9.38
C LEU A 147 10.36 10.06 8.84
N PHE A 148 9.84 8.86 9.12
CA PHE A 148 8.52 8.44 8.65
C PHE A 148 7.38 9.13 9.40
N THR A 149 7.54 9.44 10.68
CA THR A 149 6.59 10.28 11.43
C THR A 149 6.54 11.69 10.84
N ALA A 150 7.70 12.26 10.50
CA ALA A 150 7.78 13.56 9.85
C ALA A 150 7.14 13.53 8.45
N ALA A 151 7.35 12.45 7.68
CA ALA A 151 6.71 12.27 6.38
C ALA A 151 5.18 12.18 6.53
N GLY A 152 4.68 11.43 7.50
CA GLY A 152 3.25 11.31 7.81
C GLY A 152 2.59 12.66 8.15
N GLY A 153 3.33 13.56 8.80
CA GLY A 153 2.87 14.95 9.03
C GLY A 153 2.60 15.75 7.74
N LEU A 154 3.04 15.27 6.58
CA LEU A 154 2.81 15.87 5.27
C LEU A 154 1.72 15.15 4.46
N GLU A 155 1.03 14.15 5.02
CA GLU A 155 -0.01 13.41 4.32
C GLU A 155 -1.16 14.30 3.83
N TRP A 156 -1.51 15.35 4.59
CA TRP A 156 -2.54 16.31 4.19
C TRP A 156 -2.25 16.96 2.82
N LEU A 157 -0.97 17.20 2.51
CA LEU A 157 -0.56 17.80 1.24
C LEU A 157 -0.76 16.81 0.10
N TYR A 158 -0.42 15.54 0.33
CA TYR A 158 -0.69 14.46 -0.60
C TYR A 158 -2.20 14.35 -0.89
N ASN A 159 -3.03 14.30 0.16
CA ASN A 159 -4.48 14.21 0.02
C ASN A 159 -5.08 15.43 -0.70
N SER A 160 -4.53 16.63 -0.52
CA SER A 160 -5.00 17.85 -1.21
C SER A 160 -4.72 17.87 -2.72
N THR A 161 -3.81 17.02 -3.20
CA THR A 161 -3.40 16.96 -4.62
C THR A 161 -3.80 15.65 -5.29
N ARG A 162 -4.36 14.71 -4.53
CA ARG A 162 -4.89 13.45 -5.04
C ARG A 162 -6.33 13.66 -5.47
N ASP A 163 -6.61 13.36 -6.72
CA ASP A 163 -7.98 13.26 -7.23
C ASP A 163 -8.43 11.80 -7.13
N ASN A 164 -9.54 11.54 -6.42
CA ASN A 164 -10.19 10.24 -6.45
C ASN A 164 -11.45 10.34 -7.33
N PRO A 165 -11.40 9.90 -8.60
CA PRO A 165 -12.52 10.07 -9.52
C PRO A 165 -13.75 9.24 -9.10
N TYR A 166 -13.60 8.35 -8.11
CA TYR A 166 -14.66 7.47 -7.62
C TYR A 166 -15.47 8.07 -6.47
N GLU A 167 -14.93 9.08 -5.79
CA GLU A 167 -15.60 9.76 -4.66
C GLU A 167 -16.94 10.39 -5.08
N LYS A 168 -17.03 10.90 -6.32
CA LYS A 168 -18.26 11.49 -6.88
C LYS A 168 -19.46 10.54 -6.94
N TRP A 169 -19.24 9.23 -6.80
CA TRP A 169 -20.29 8.21 -6.79
C TRP A 169 -20.57 7.64 -5.40
N ALA A 170 -19.80 8.04 -4.38
CA ALA A 170 -20.13 7.79 -2.99
C ALA A 170 -21.35 8.62 -2.61
N GLU A 171 -22.25 8.03 -1.84
CA GLU A 171 -23.42 8.71 -1.31
C GLU A 171 -23.01 9.34 0.04
N GLU A 172 -23.36 10.60 0.30
CA GLU A 172 -22.98 11.34 1.53
C GLU A 172 -23.75 10.88 2.79
N ASP A 173 -24.51 9.79 2.70
CA ASP A 173 -25.42 9.34 3.76
C ASP A 173 -24.68 8.80 5.00
N ASP A 174 -25.40 8.70 6.13
CA ASP A 174 -24.94 8.20 7.43
C ASP A 174 -24.44 6.74 7.33
N GLU A 175 -23.23 6.55 6.80
CA GLU A 175 -22.60 5.25 6.70
C GLU A 175 -22.50 4.60 8.10
N PRO A 176 -22.84 3.30 8.22
CA PRO A 176 -22.74 2.61 9.50
C PRO A 176 -21.30 2.62 9.99
N VAL A 177 -21.12 2.87 11.29
CA VAL A 177 -19.81 2.77 11.94
C VAL A 177 -19.53 1.29 12.23
N PRO A 178 -18.49 0.68 11.64
CA PRO A 178 -18.18 -0.72 11.88
C PRO A 178 -17.85 -0.94 13.37
N ALA A 179 -18.33 -2.06 13.93
CA ALA A 179 -17.99 -2.44 15.30
C ALA A 179 -16.46 -2.64 15.44
N PRO A 180 -15.87 -2.30 16.61
CA PRO A 180 -14.44 -2.51 16.83
C PRO A 180 -14.05 -3.98 16.63
N VAL A 181 -12.98 -4.22 15.89
CA VAL A 181 -12.46 -5.58 15.62
C VAL A 181 -11.99 -6.21 16.92
N ALA A 182 -12.73 -7.18 17.45
CA ALA A 182 -12.41 -7.86 18.70
C ALA A 182 -11.20 -8.79 18.53
N GLY A 183 -10.19 -8.66 19.40
CA GLY A 183 -8.93 -9.38 19.28
C GLY A 183 -9.02 -10.85 19.69
N LYS A 184 -8.61 -11.76 18.79
CA LYS A 184 -7.85 -12.99 19.07
C LYS A 184 -7.27 -13.54 17.76
N VAL A 185 -6.06 -13.14 17.43
CA VAL A 185 -5.13 -13.95 16.64
C VAL A 185 -3.90 -14.12 17.50
N GLU A 186 -3.82 -15.29 18.15
CA GLU A 186 -2.61 -15.75 18.84
C GLU A 186 -1.65 -16.21 17.74
N GLN A 187 -1.02 -15.25 17.07
CA GLN A 187 0.21 -15.52 16.35
C GLN A 187 1.26 -15.75 17.45
N GLU A 188 1.67 -17.01 17.61
CA GLU A 188 2.88 -17.37 18.34
C GLU A 188 4.07 -16.65 17.67
N ARG A 189 4.29 -15.41 18.09
CA ARG A 189 5.53 -14.70 17.88
C ARG A 189 6.54 -15.39 18.79
N SER A 190 7.49 -16.08 18.19
CA SER A 190 8.67 -16.60 18.87
C SER A 190 9.50 -15.43 19.39
N ASP A 191 9.12 -14.89 20.54
CA ASP A 191 9.89 -13.92 21.31
C ASP A 191 11.01 -14.68 22.03
N GLU A 192 12.12 -14.91 21.33
CA GLU A 192 13.37 -15.34 21.96
C GLU A 192 13.95 -14.14 22.72
N LYS A 193 13.55 -14.07 24.00
CA LYS A 193 14.01 -13.08 24.96
C LYS A 193 15.50 -13.25 25.20
N LYS A 194 16.31 -12.33 24.63
CA LYS A 194 17.63 -11.98 25.15
C LYS A 194 17.47 -11.60 26.63
N THR A 195 18.11 -12.35 27.51
CA THR A 195 18.52 -11.81 28.81
C THR A 195 19.88 -12.38 29.16
N ASP A 196 20.79 -11.47 29.51
CA ASP A 196 22.20 -11.68 29.75
C ASP A 196 22.50 -12.64 30.92
N THR A 197 23.73 -13.12 30.81
CA THR A 197 24.60 -13.91 31.66
C THR A 197 24.56 -13.73 33.19
N ALA A 198 24.92 -14.86 33.82
CA ALA A 198 25.71 -15.04 35.05
C ALA A 198 24.96 -15.19 36.40
N LYS A 199 24.84 -16.46 36.83
CA LYS A 199 25.65 -16.99 37.96
C LYS A 199 25.57 -18.51 38.06
N ALA A 200 26.75 -19.11 38.13
CA ALA A 200 26.97 -20.53 38.40
C ALA A 200 26.56 -20.90 39.83
N VAL A 201 25.93 -22.07 40.00
CA VAL A 201 26.15 -23.00 41.13
C VAL A 201 25.91 -24.42 40.62
N GLU A 202 26.92 -25.27 40.74
CA GLU A 202 26.87 -26.72 40.57
C GLU A 202 25.87 -27.38 41.52
N THR A 203 25.22 -28.46 41.09
CA THR A 203 25.14 -29.71 41.87
C THR A 203 24.68 -30.89 41.02
N LYS A 204 25.21 -32.07 41.38
CA LYS A 204 25.32 -33.32 40.63
C LYS A 204 24.08 -34.22 40.69
N ALA A 205 24.04 -35.15 39.72
CA ALA A 205 23.54 -36.54 39.75
C ALA A 205 21.99 -36.69 39.89
N ASP A 206 21.27 -37.56 39.17
CA ASP A 206 21.54 -38.98 39.01
C ASP A 206 20.72 -39.67 37.88
N THR A 207 21.38 -40.66 37.29
CA THR A 207 21.03 -41.89 36.55
C THR A 207 19.59 -42.39 36.37
N LYS A 208 19.26 -42.82 35.12
CA LYS A 208 18.66 -44.12 34.64
C LYS A 208 17.78 -43.84 33.40
N VAL A 209 18.07 -44.25 32.15
CA VAL A 209 18.25 -45.58 31.52
C VAL A 209 17.20 -46.64 31.89
N ALA A 210 16.28 -46.86 30.96
CA ALA A 210 15.66 -48.15 30.54
C ALA A 210 14.69 -47.81 29.38
N ASP A 211 15.12 -47.85 28.12
CA ASP A 211 15.06 -49.00 27.21
C ASP A 211 13.93 -50.01 27.50
N LYS A 212 12.93 -50.01 26.61
CA LYS A 212 12.21 -51.23 26.24
C LYS A 212 11.63 -51.09 24.84
N THR A 213 12.45 -51.54 23.90
CA THR A 213 12.05 -52.12 22.62
C THR A 213 11.07 -53.28 22.83
N THR A 214 9.98 -53.32 22.07
CA THR A 214 9.44 -54.57 21.50
C THR A 214 8.73 -54.28 20.20
N ASP A 215 9.36 -54.78 19.16
CA ASP A 215 8.93 -54.98 17.78
C ASP A 215 7.69 -55.89 17.72
N LYS A 216 6.75 -55.56 16.82
CA LYS A 216 5.87 -56.54 16.19
C LYS A 216 5.42 -56.03 14.82
N THR A 217 6.18 -56.48 13.84
CA THR A 217 5.87 -56.54 12.42
C THR A 217 4.65 -57.42 12.16
N THR A 218 3.66 -56.92 11.42
CA THR A 218 2.86 -57.72 10.48
C THR A 218 2.52 -56.87 9.27
N ASP A 219 3.17 -57.22 8.17
CA ASP A 219 2.89 -56.86 6.79
C ASP A 219 1.50 -57.36 6.38
N LYS A 220 0.68 -56.49 5.77
CA LYS A 220 -0.35 -56.87 4.80
C LYS A 220 -0.64 -55.73 3.83
N THR A 221 -0.59 -56.13 2.57
CA THR A 221 -0.56 -55.39 1.33
C THR A 221 -1.97 -54.99 0.85
N ALA A 222 -2.00 -53.93 0.04
CA ALA A 222 -2.95 -53.63 -1.04
C ALA A 222 -4.41 -53.24 -0.70
N GLY A 223 -4.79 -52.04 -1.16
CA GLY A 223 -6.18 -51.60 -1.24
C GLY A 223 -6.33 -50.10 -1.45
N ASN A 224 -5.80 -49.58 -2.57
CA ASN A 224 -6.10 -48.23 -3.04
C ASN A 224 -7.59 -48.21 -3.46
N LYS A 225 -8.41 -47.37 -2.82
CA LYS A 225 -9.75 -47.04 -3.30
C LYS A 225 -9.91 -45.53 -3.36
N GLU A 226 -10.04 -45.08 -4.59
CA GLU A 226 -10.61 -43.81 -5.01
C GLU A 226 -11.90 -43.52 -4.26
N ALA A 227 -12.02 -42.31 -3.72
CA ALA A 227 -13.30 -41.63 -3.54
C ALA A 227 -13.29 -40.54 -4.64
N GLY A 228 -14.08 -40.57 -5.70
CA GLY A 228 -15.43 -41.12 -5.83
C GLY A 228 -16.41 -39.98 -5.54
N ASP A 229 -16.72 -39.20 -6.59
CA ASP A 229 -17.74 -38.15 -6.62
C ASP A 229 -19.05 -38.62 -5.95
N GLU A 230 -19.51 -37.87 -4.95
CA GLU A 230 -20.90 -37.91 -4.49
C GLU A 230 -21.56 -36.55 -4.78
N PRO A 231 -22.77 -36.53 -5.36
CA PRO A 231 -23.51 -35.30 -5.61
C PRO A 231 -24.00 -34.69 -4.29
N ARG A 232 -23.64 -33.43 -4.03
CA ARG A 232 -24.07 -32.68 -2.83
C ARG A 232 -25.59 -32.45 -2.86
N THR A 233 -26.27 -32.84 -1.79
CA THR A 233 -27.69 -32.58 -1.51
C THR A 233 -27.89 -31.17 -0.91
N PRO A 234 -29.09 -30.56 -1.01
CA PRO A 234 -29.31 -29.13 -0.71
C PRO A 234 -29.43 -28.75 0.78
N ASP A 235 -29.24 -29.67 1.72
CA ASP A 235 -29.51 -29.42 3.15
C ASP A 235 -28.23 -29.43 3.99
N GLN A 236 -27.30 -28.52 3.71
CA GLN A 236 -26.26 -28.16 4.69
C GLN A 236 -26.81 -27.08 5.62
N LYS A 237 -26.92 -27.44 6.90
CA LYS A 237 -27.23 -26.55 8.02
C LYS A 237 -26.29 -25.31 7.98
N PRO A 238 -26.77 -24.09 8.31
CA PRO A 238 -25.92 -22.90 8.30
C PRO A 238 -24.64 -23.13 9.09
N SER A 239 -23.51 -22.73 8.51
CA SER A 239 -22.19 -22.83 9.12
C SER A 239 -22.16 -22.07 10.45
N ASP A 240 -21.63 -22.66 11.53
CA ASP A 240 -21.45 -22.00 12.84
C ASP A 240 -20.29 -20.97 12.78
N GLY A 241 -20.40 -19.95 11.92
CA GLY A 241 -19.43 -18.87 11.77
C GLY A 241 -19.08 -18.52 10.30
N PRO A 242 -18.20 -17.53 10.10
CA PRO A 242 -17.80 -17.10 8.77
C PRO A 242 -17.09 -18.20 7.99
N PRO A 243 -17.21 -18.22 6.65
CA PRO A 243 -16.54 -19.19 5.81
C PRO A 243 -15.02 -19.03 5.94
N ARG A 244 -14.30 -20.14 5.75
CA ARG A 244 -12.85 -20.10 5.61
C ARG A 244 -12.49 -19.30 4.36
N TRP A 245 -11.56 -18.36 4.49
CA TRP A 245 -10.99 -17.62 3.36
C TRP A 245 -9.75 -18.33 2.80
N PRO A 246 -9.56 -18.34 1.46
CA PRO A 246 -10.58 -18.01 0.45
C PRO A 246 -11.69 -19.08 0.41
N MET A 247 -12.80 -18.74 -0.23
CA MET A 247 -13.81 -19.74 -0.58
C MET A 247 -13.34 -20.54 -1.81
N PRO A 248 -14.07 -21.59 -2.25
CA PRO A 248 -13.78 -22.23 -3.54
C PRO A 248 -14.08 -21.30 -4.72
N ASP A 249 -13.20 -21.32 -5.73
CA ASP A 249 -13.34 -20.58 -6.99
C ASP A 249 -14.35 -21.24 -7.95
N GLU A 250 -15.51 -21.61 -7.42
CA GLU A 250 -16.66 -22.16 -8.15
C GLU A 250 -17.85 -21.21 -8.00
N LEU A 251 -18.59 -20.97 -9.09
CA LEU A 251 -19.82 -20.19 -9.03
C LEU A 251 -20.85 -20.88 -8.14
N HIS A 252 -21.58 -20.08 -7.36
CA HIS A 252 -22.67 -20.56 -6.55
C HIS A 252 -23.72 -21.28 -7.41
N PRO A 253 -24.26 -22.44 -6.99
CA PRO A 253 -25.22 -23.20 -7.81
C PRO A 253 -26.43 -22.38 -8.27
N ALA A 254 -26.96 -21.51 -7.41
CA ALA A 254 -28.07 -20.61 -7.75
C ALA A 254 -27.72 -19.62 -8.88
N VAL A 255 -26.46 -19.21 -8.99
CA VAL A 255 -25.97 -18.31 -10.06
C VAL A 255 -25.68 -19.10 -11.33
N ALA A 256 -25.03 -20.26 -11.22
CA ALA A 256 -24.69 -21.10 -12.36
C ALA A 256 -25.92 -21.61 -13.14
N THR A 257 -27.09 -21.63 -12.49
CA THR A 257 -28.34 -22.17 -13.05
C THR A 257 -29.49 -21.17 -13.08
N ILE A 258 -29.21 -19.86 -12.89
CA ILE A 258 -30.26 -18.85 -12.84
C ILE A 258 -31.07 -18.81 -14.17
N PRO A 259 -32.41 -18.91 -14.12
CA PRO A 259 -33.21 -18.81 -15.33
C PRO A 259 -33.26 -17.37 -15.85
N ALA A 260 -33.20 -17.19 -17.18
CA ALA A 260 -33.26 -15.88 -17.83
C ALA A 260 -34.48 -15.01 -17.42
N ALA A 261 -35.60 -15.64 -17.04
CA ALA A 261 -36.79 -14.95 -16.55
C ALA A 261 -36.55 -14.17 -15.22
N HIS A 262 -35.54 -14.57 -14.44
CA HIS A 262 -35.14 -13.93 -13.20
C HIS A 262 -33.97 -12.93 -13.39
N GLU A 263 -33.38 -12.86 -14.58
CA GLU A 263 -32.33 -11.91 -14.95
C GLU A 263 -32.86 -10.66 -15.66
N THR A 264 -33.96 -10.09 -15.15
CA THR A 264 -34.62 -8.93 -15.79
C THR A 264 -34.19 -7.58 -15.19
N SER A 265 -33.74 -7.57 -13.94
CA SER A 265 -33.18 -6.40 -13.26
C SER A 265 -32.24 -6.83 -12.13
N PRO A 266 -31.39 -5.94 -11.58
CA PRO A 266 -30.58 -6.25 -10.40
C PRO A 266 -31.42 -6.79 -9.24
N GLU A 267 -32.58 -6.19 -9.02
CA GLU A 267 -33.48 -6.56 -7.93
C GLU A 267 -34.13 -7.93 -8.15
N ALA A 268 -34.46 -8.29 -9.40
CA ALA A 268 -35.01 -9.60 -9.72
C ALA A 268 -34.02 -10.73 -9.43
N VAL A 269 -32.75 -10.52 -9.79
CA VAL A 269 -31.66 -11.46 -9.51
C VAL A 269 -31.43 -11.60 -8.01
N ALA A 270 -31.35 -10.47 -7.29
CA ALA A 270 -31.16 -10.49 -5.84
C ALA A 270 -32.27 -11.26 -5.11
N ARG A 271 -33.54 -11.00 -5.45
CA ARG A 271 -34.69 -11.73 -4.87
C ARG A 271 -34.67 -13.22 -5.20
N TYR A 272 -34.27 -13.59 -6.43
CA TYR A 272 -34.10 -14.99 -6.80
C TYR A 272 -33.03 -15.67 -5.96
N ILE A 273 -31.87 -15.03 -5.78
CA ILE A 273 -30.79 -15.54 -4.93
C ILE A 273 -31.26 -15.70 -3.48
N ALA A 274 -31.93 -14.69 -2.90
CA ALA A 274 -32.45 -14.77 -1.53
C ALA A 274 -33.49 -15.90 -1.34
N ALA A 275 -34.30 -16.19 -2.35
CA ALA A 275 -35.29 -17.27 -2.30
C ALA A 275 -34.68 -18.67 -2.40
N ASN A 276 -33.46 -18.80 -2.95
CA ASN A 276 -32.80 -20.08 -3.22
C ASN A 276 -31.53 -20.31 -2.39
N GLU A 277 -31.09 -19.33 -1.59
CA GLU A 277 -29.97 -19.46 -0.67
C GLU A 277 -30.32 -18.89 0.71
N SER A 278 -30.31 -19.77 1.70
CA SER A 278 -30.73 -19.46 3.07
C SER A 278 -29.56 -19.04 3.97
N ASP A 279 -28.35 -19.55 3.71
CA ASP A 279 -27.14 -19.20 4.44
C ASP A 279 -26.71 -17.77 4.05
N PRO A 280 -26.52 -16.87 5.04
CA PRO A 280 -26.26 -15.47 4.76
C PRO A 280 -24.91 -15.24 4.08
N TYR A 281 -23.88 -16.06 4.36
CA TYR A 281 -22.58 -15.95 3.71
C TYR A 281 -22.64 -16.47 2.27
N LEU A 282 -23.31 -17.60 2.03
CA LEU A 282 -23.52 -18.12 0.67
C LEU A 282 -24.41 -17.20 -0.17
N ARG A 283 -25.35 -16.49 0.45
CA ARG A 283 -26.17 -15.48 -0.23
C ARG A 283 -25.31 -14.32 -0.72
N VAL A 284 -24.40 -13.79 0.10
CA VAL A 284 -23.43 -12.76 -0.32
C VAL A 284 -22.50 -13.29 -1.39
N LYS A 285 -21.99 -14.52 -1.25
CA LYS A 285 -21.20 -15.18 -2.30
C LYS A 285 -21.97 -15.23 -3.62
N ALA A 286 -23.25 -15.63 -3.61
CA ALA A 286 -24.06 -15.68 -4.82
C ALA A 286 -24.25 -14.31 -5.48
N LEU A 287 -24.43 -13.24 -4.69
CA LEU A 287 -24.45 -11.87 -5.24
C LEU A 287 -23.11 -11.50 -5.89
N TYR A 288 -22.00 -11.74 -5.18
CA TYR A 288 -20.64 -11.50 -5.67
C TYR A 288 -20.37 -12.26 -6.97
N ASP A 289 -20.69 -13.55 -6.99
CA ASP A 289 -20.48 -14.45 -8.13
C ASP A 289 -21.24 -13.98 -9.36
N TRP A 290 -22.50 -13.57 -9.18
CA TRP A 290 -23.30 -13.08 -10.29
C TRP A 290 -22.67 -11.83 -10.91
N VAL A 291 -22.26 -10.86 -10.09
CA VAL A 291 -21.63 -9.63 -10.58
C VAL A 291 -20.27 -9.91 -11.23
N ALA A 292 -19.41 -10.71 -10.59
CA ALA A 292 -18.09 -11.07 -11.11
C ALA A 292 -18.16 -11.84 -12.43
N ASP A 293 -19.18 -12.69 -12.60
CA ASP A 293 -19.35 -13.49 -13.80
C ASP A 293 -20.00 -12.72 -14.96
N HIS A 294 -20.98 -11.85 -14.66
CA HIS A 294 -21.85 -11.24 -15.68
C HIS A 294 -21.41 -9.85 -16.13
N ILE A 295 -20.52 -9.19 -15.39
CA ILE A 295 -20.05 -7.84 -15.74
C ILE A 295 -18.62 -7.92 -16.27
N ARG A 296 -18.35 -7.18 -17.36
CA ARG A 296 -17.01 -7.04 -17.94
C ARG A 296 -16.40 -5.68 -17.61
N TYR A 297 -15.10 -5.66 -17.32
CA TYR A 297 -14.41 -4.43 -17.01
C TYR A 297 -14.23 -3.55 -18.26
N ASP A 298 -14.54 -2.25 -18.14
CA ASP A 298 -14.39 -1.26 -19.22
C ASP A 298 -12.96 -0.72 -19.27
N ALA A 299 -12.00 -1.58 -19.64
CA ALA A 299 -10.61 -1.19 -19.80
C ALA A 299 -10.42 0.01 -20.77
N PRO A 300 -11.15 0.11 -21.91
CA PRO A 300 -11.08 1.30 -22.75
C PRO A 300 -11.56 2.59 -22.07
N ALA A 301 -12.63 2.55 -21.27
CA ALA A 301 -13.08 3.74 -20.52
C ALA A 301 -12.04 4.15 -19.46
N LEU A 302 -11.46 3.17 -18.74
CA LEU A 302 -10.36 3.40 -17.81
C LEU A 302 -9.18 4.08 -18.48
N ALA A 303 -8.72 3.55 -19.62
CA ALA A 303 -7.58 4.09 -20.35
C ALA A 303 -7.80 5.54 -20.83
N ARG A 304 -9.06 5.93 -21.11
CA ARG A 304 -9.41 7.30 -21.51
C ARG A 304 -9.68 8.24 -20.32
N GLY A 305 -9.92 7.71 -19.12
CA GLY A 305 -10.38 8.48 -17.97
C GLY A 305 -11.80 9.06 -18.14
N ASP A 306 -12.57 8.55 -19.10
CA ASP A 306 -13.93 8.99 -19.42
C ASP A 306 -14.91 7.83 -19.24
N TYR A 307 -15.67 7.90 -18.14
CA TYR A 307 -16.49 6.81 -17.65
C TYR A 307 -17.96 7.01 -18.04
N PRO A 308 -18.59 6.02 -18.70
CA PRO A 308 -20.05 5.97 -18.83
C PRO A 308 -20.74 5.98 -17.44
N PRO A 309 -22.07 6.19 -17.37
CA PRO A 309 -22.79 6.10 -16.10
C PRO A 309 -22.53 4.77 -15.38
N GLN A 310 -22.18 4.87 -14.09
CA GLN A 310 -21.84 3.72 -13.23
C GLN A 310 -23.01 3.33 -12.31
N ASP A 311 -24.24 3.75 -12.62
CA ASP A 311 -25.43 3.37 -11.85
C ASP A 311 -25.82 1.89 -12.10
N PRO A 312 -26.42 1.21 -11.11
CA PRO A 312 -26.73 -0.22 -11.21
C PRO A 312 -27.56 -0.62 -12.44
N LYS A 313 -28.51 0.23 -12.88
CA LYS A 313 -29.37 -0.07 -14.03
C LYS A 313 -28.59 -0.02 -15.34
N THR A 314 -27.75 1.00 -15.51
CA THR A 314 -26.87 1.11 -16.68
C THR A 314 -25.87 -0.04 -16.72
N VAL A 315 -25.21 -0.35 -15.60
CA VAL A 315 -24.23 -1.45 -15.54
C VAL A 315 -24.88 -2.81 -15.83
N PHE A 316 -26.05 -3.08 -15.25
CA PHE A 316 -26.80 -4.31 -15.50
C PHE A 316 -27.19 -4.46 -16.97
N SER A 317 -27.72 -3.40 -17.59
CA SER A 317 -28.17 -3.45 -18.98
C SER A 317 -27.02 -3.56 -19.98
N THR A 318 -25.91 -2.87 -19.73
CA THR A 318 -24.74 -2.86 -20.62
C THR A 318 -23.77 -4.01 -20.36
N ARG A 319 -23.86 -4.67 -19.20
CA ARG A 319 -22.96 -5.72 -18.71
C ARG A 319 -21.49 -5.26 -18.66
N LYS A 320 -21.27 -3.95 -18.45
CA LYS A 320 -19.95 -3.32 -18.55
C LYS A 320 -19.80 -2.19 -17.52
N ALA A 321 -18.66 -2.13 -16.83
CA ALA A 321 -18.39 -1.10 -15.82
C ALA A 321 -16.89 -0.95 -15.51
N VAL A 322 -16.52 0.12 -14.82
CA VAL A 322 -15.27 0.18 -14.02
C VAL A 322 -15.59 -0.14 -12.55
N CYS A 323 -14.58 -0.13 -11.67
CA CYS A 323 -14.72 -0.58 -10.28
C CYS A 323 -15.91 0.04 -9.53
N ALA A 324 -16.21 1.32 -9.76
CA ALA A 324 -17.40 1.95 -9.20
C ALA A 324 -18.71 1.26 -9.58
N GLY A 325 -18.91 0.93 -10.86
CA GLY A 325 -20.15 0.29 -11.31
C GLY A 325 -20.31 -1.14 -10.80
N TYR A 326 -19.20 -1.87 -10.66
CA TYR A 326 -19.18 -3.18 -10.00
C TYR A 326 -19.66 -3.08 -8.55
N ALA A 327 -19.02 -2.21 -7.76
CA ALA A 327 -19.30 -2.07 -6.35
C ALA A 327 -20.71 -1.51 -6.07
N LYS A 328 -21.21 -0.59 -6.90
CA LYS A 328 -22.58 -0.06 -6.80
C LYS A 328 -23.64 -1.07 -7.18
N LEU A 329 -23.40 -1.87 -8.23
CA LEU A 329 -24.34 -2.92 -8.62
C LEU A 329 -24.46 -3.98 -7.52
N LEU A 330 -23.32 -4.40 -6.95
CA LEU A 330 -23.31 -5.36 -5.84
C LEU A 330 -24.06 -4.80 -4.61
N ALA A 331 -23.77 -3.57 -4.21
CA ALA A 331 -24.45 -2.90 -3.10
C ALA A 331 -25.97 -2.79 -3.35
N LYS A 332 -26.40 -2.45 -4.57
CA LYS A 332 -27.83 -2.38 -4.91
C LYS A 332 -28.54 -3.73 -4.80
N MET A 333 -27.87 -4.79 -5.24
CA MET A 333 -28.41 -6.15 -5.12
C MET A 333 -28.50 -6.58 -3.65
N ALA A 334 -27.51 -6.24 -2.83
CA ALA A 334 -27.50 -6.51 -1.39
C ALA A 334 -28.62 -5.74 -0.65
N GLU A 335 -28.76 -4.44 -0.93
CA GLU A 335 -29.82 -3.57 -0.40
C GLU A 335 -31.22 -4.15 -0.67
N THR A 336 -31.45 -4.70 -1.87
CA THR A 336 -32.75 -5.28 -2.27
C THR A 336 -33.22 -6.40 -1.37
N ILE A 337 -32.29 -7.09 -0.72
CA ILE A 337 -32.55 -8.27 0.13
C ILE A 337 -32.09 -8.03 1.57
N ASP A 338 -32.09 -6.76 1.98
CA ASP A 338 -31.81 -6.31 3.35
C ASP A 338 -30.43 -6.74 3.89
N ILE A 339 -29.42 -6.80 3.01
CA ILE A 339 -28.02 -6.99 3.41
C ILE A 339 -27.32 -5.63 3.44
N ASN A 340 -26.81 -5.24 4.60
CA ASN A 340 -26.04 -4.01 4.75
C ASN A 340 -24.71 -4.14 3.99
N MET A 341 -24.54 -3.35 2.94
CA MET A 341 -23.32 -3.29 2.15
C MET A 341 -23.01 -1.86 1.78
N VAL A 342 -21.79 -1.42 2.08
CA VAL A 342 -21.31 -0.05 1.86
C VAL A 342 -20.39 -0.02 0.65
N TYR A 343 -20.48 1.08 -0.10
CA TYR A 343 -19.56 1.42 -1.18
C TYR A 343 -18.33 2.12 -0.58
N VAL A 344 -17.15 1.52 -0.71
CA VAL A 344 -15.91 2.04 -0.13
C VAL A 344 -15.03 2.59 -1.24
N THR A 345 -14.54 3.82 -1.08
CA THR A 345 -13.54 4.41 -1.98
C THR A 345 -12.17 4.44 -1.34
N GLY A 346 -11.15 4.42 -2.18
CA GLY A 346 -9.77 4.54 -1.74
C GLY A 346 -8.78 4.46 -2.88
N VAL A 347 -7.64 3.87 -2.61
CA VAL A 347 -6.65 3.51 -3.63
C VAL A 347 -6.34 2.02 -3.59
N SER A 348 -5.94 1.48 -4.73
CA SER A 348 -5.36 0.14 -4.80
C SER A 348 -4.04 0.11 -5.57
N ARG A 349 -3.19 -0.87 -5.26
CA ARG A 349 -1.87 -1.08 -5.87
C ARG A 349 -1.89 -2.34 -6.71
N ASP A 350 -2.00 -2.15 -8.01
CA ASP A 350 -2.16 -3.22 -8.98
C ASP A 350 -0.83 -3.67 -9.63
N ARG A 351 -0.95 -4.46 -10.70
CA ARG A 351 0.16 -4.94 -11.52
C ARG A 351 0.96 -3.82 -12.19
N GLY A 352 0.42 -2.61 -12.30
CA GLY A 352 1.09 -1.43 -12.85
C GLY A 352 2.20 -0.89 -11.95
N GLY A 353 2.26 -1.30 -10.68
CA GLY A 353 3.41 -0.99 -9.82
C GLY A 353 3.46 0.45 -9.33
N ASN A 354 2.33 1.16 -9.38
CA ASN A 354 2.18 2.46 -8.76
C ASN A 354 2.21 2.31 -7.23
N VAL A 355 3.32 2.72 -6.61
CA VAL A 355 3.55 2.60 -5.16
C VAL A 355 2.55 3.43 -4.36
N GLY A 356 2.11 4.57 -4.88
CA GLY A 356 1.08 5.42 -4.26
C GLY A 356 -0.35 4.89 -4.43
N GLY A 357 -0.53 3.90 -5.31
CA GLY A 357 -1.83 3.38 -5.70
C GLY A 357 -2.58 4.29 -6.68
N SER A 358 -3.57 3.72 -7.33
CA SER A 358 -4.52 4.39 -8.20
C SER A 358 -5.88 4.41 -7.53
N GLY A 359 -6.72 5.41 -7.81
CA GLY A 359 -8.08 5.46 -7.26
C GLY A 359 -8.83 4.14 -7.53
N HIS A 360 -9.61 3.70 -6.55
CA HIS A 360 -10.36 2.45 -6.65
C HIS A 360 -11.61 2.48 -5.76
N ALA A 361 -12.53 1.56 -6.03
CA ALA A 361 -13.75 1.39 -5.26
C ALA A 361 -14.13 -0.09 -5.12
N TRP A 362 -14.57 -0.46 -3.92
CA TRP A 362 -14.94 -1.81 -3.53
C TRP A 362 -16.09 -1.76 -2.51
N ASN A 363 -16.33 -2.85 -1.77
CA ASN A 363 -17.41 -2.92 -0.78
C ASN A 363 -16.95 -3.41 0.60
N ALA A 364 -17.68 -2.98 1.63
CA ALA A 364 -17.72 -3.66 2.91
C ALA A 364 -19.14 -4.20 3.14
N VAL A 365 -19.29 -5.41 3.69
CA VAL A 365 -20.58 -6.05 3.92
C VAL A 365 -20.72 -6.49 5.37
N GLU A 366 -21.90 -6.31 5.95
CA GLU A 366 -22.22 -6.84 7.27
C GLU A 366 -22.92 -8.20 7.13
N VAL A 367 -22.36 -9.23 7.76
CA VAL A 367 -22.95 -10.56 7.84
C VAL A 367 -22.91 -11.00 9.29
N GLU A 368 -24.08 -11.35 9.84
CA GLU A 368 -24.24 -11.78 11.25
C GLU A 368 -23.60 -10.82 12.27
N GLY A 369 -23.74 -9.50 12.04
CA GLY A 369 -23.25 -8.46 12.95
C GLY A 369 -21.74 -8.19 12.87
N LYS A 370 -21.07 -8.68 11.81
CA LYS A 370 -19.63 -8.43 11.56
C LYS A 370 -19.42 -7.89 10.16
N TRP A 371 -18.49 -6.96 10.03
CA TRP A 371 -18.09 -6.35 8.77
C TRP A 371 -16.96 -7.13 8.09
N TYR A 372 -17.07 -7.29 6.78
CA TYR A 372 -16.08 -7.96 5.94
C TYR A 372 -15.81 -7.15 4.68
N LEU A 373 -14.61 -7.29 4.13
CA LEU A 373 -14.20 -6.60 2.91
C LEU A 373 -14.41 -7.48 1.67
N ILE A 374 -14.88 -6.86 0.59
CA ILE A 374 -15.13 -7.51 -0.69
C ILE A 374 -14.69 -6.59 -1.83
N ASP A 375 -13.93 -7.10 -2.79
CA ASP A 375 -13.72 -6.47 -4.09
C ASP A 375 -14.10 -7.41 -5.24
N VAL A 376 -15.33 -7.24 -5.72
CA VAL A 376 -15.87 -8.01 -6.84
C VAL A 376 -15.23 -7.66 -8.19
N THR A 377 -14.60 -6.49 -8.30
CA THR A 377 -13.89 -6.07 -9.52
C THR A 377 -12.65 -6.93 -9.73
N TRP A 378 -11.81 -7.04 -8.70
CA TRP A 378 -10.60 -7.87 -8.75
C TRP A 378 -10.92 -9.36 -8.65
N GLY A 379 -12.10 -9.69 -8.11
CA GLY A 379 -12.72 -11.01 -8.21
C GLY A 379 -13.13 -11.46 -9.61
N ALA A 380 -13.45 -10.51 -10.50
CA ALA A 380 -13.90 -10.80 -11.86
C ALA A 380 -12.75 -11.05 -12.85
N GLY A 381 -11.58 -10.48 -12.57
CA GLY A 381 -10.41 -10.59 -13.42
C GLY A 381 -9.44 -9.42 -13.27
N TYR A 382 -8.66 -9.14 -14.31
CA TYR A 382 -7.66 -8.08 -14.30
C TYR A 382 -7.54 -7.41 -15.67
N VAL A 383 -6.93 -6.23 -15.70
CA VAL A 383 -6.56 -5.55 -16.94
C VAL A 383 -5.08 -5.78 -17.23
N GLU A 384 -4.77 -6.17 -18.45
CA GLU A 384 -3.41 -6.32 -18.97
C GLU A 384 -3.38 -5.73 -20.38
N ASN A 385 -2.45 -4.82 -20.69
CA ASN A 385 -2.34 -4.15 -21.99
C ASN A 385 -3.68 -3.56 -22.48
N ASP A 386 -4.34 -2.76 -21.62
CA ASP A 386 -5.64 -2.12 -21.88
C ASP A 386 -6.79 -3.10 -22.23
N THR A 387 -6.62 -4.38 -21.94
CA THR A 387 -7.60 -5.44 -22.21
C THR A 387 -8.01 -6.11 -20.91
N PHE A 388 -9.32 -6.30 -20.73
CA PHE A 388 -9.85 -7.05 -19.59
C PHE A 388 -9.77 -8.55 -19.85
N GLU A 389 -9.03 -9.24 -18.99
CA GLU A 389 -8.93 -10.69 -18.92
C GLU A 389 -9.81 -11.21 -17.79
N LYS A 390 -10.87 -11.93 -18.16
CA LYS A 390 -11.80 -12.53 -17.17
C LYS A 390 -11.09 -13.65 -16.43
N ARG A 391 -11.15 -13.59 -15.10
CA ARG A 391 -10.60 -14.61 -14.21
C ARG A 391 -11.34 -14.52 -12.89
N TYR A 392 -12.38 -15.36 -12.76
CA TYR A 392 -13.13 -15.47 -11.53
C TYR A 392 -12.25 -16.02 -10.39
N THR A 393 -12.32 -15.39 -9.23
CA THR A 393 -11.70 -15.86 -8.00
C THR A 393 -12.44 -15.31 -6.78
N THR A 394 -12.28 -15.99 -5.65
CA THR A 394 -12.79 -15.59 -4.33
C THR A 394 -11.70 -15.04 -3.42
N ASP A 395 -10.48 -14.81 -3.94
CA ASP A 395 -9.39 -14.14 -3.20
C ASP A 395 -9.83 -12.79 -2.61
N TYR A 396 -10.74 -12.09 -3.30
CA TYR A 396 -11.31 -10.79 -2.91
C TYR A 396 -12.73 -10.88 -2.32
N LEU A 397 -13.19 -12.08 -1.91
CA LEU A 397 -14.47 -12.29 -1.24
C LEU A 397 -14.24 -12.64 0.23
N PHE A 398 -14.74 -11.79 1.15
CA PHE A 398 -14.51 -11.91 2.60
C PHE A 398 -13.00 -11.90 2.96
N THR A 399 -12.23 -11.09 2.24
CA THR A 399 -10.78 -11.03 2.41
C THR A 399 -10.41 -10.50 3.80
N PRO A 400 -9.47 -11.15 4.51
CA PRO A 400 -9.00 -10.64 5.79
C PRO A 400 -8.49 -9.20 5.67
N PRO A 401 -8.81 -8.31 6.62
CA PRO A 401 -8.35 -6.92 6.62
C PRO A 401 -6.84 -6.75 6.48
N GLU A 402 -6.06 -7.64 7.09
CA GLU A 402 -4.59 -7.65 6.99
C GLU A 402 -4.09 -8.04 5.59
N VAL A 403 -4.89 -8.76 4.82
CA VAL A 403 -4.57 -9.17 3.46
C VAL A 403 -5.03 -8.11 2.46
N LEU A 404 -6.28 -7.65 2.55
CA LEU A 404 -6.79 -6.60 1.67
C LEU A 404 -6.00 -5.28 1.89
N GLY A 405 -5.63 -4.96 3.12
CA GLY A 405 -4.83 -3.78 3.48
C GLY A 405 -3.40 -3.76 2.91
N VAL A 406 -2.97 -4.83 2.22
CA VAL A 406 -1.70 -4.86 1.49
C VAL A 406 -1.84 -4.16 0.14
N ASP A 407 -2.95 -4.34 -0.57
CA ASP A 407 -3.13 -3.75 -1.90
C ASP A 407 -4.30 -2.76 -1.99
N HIS A 408 -5.12 -2.61 -0.94
CA HIS A 408 -6.20 -1.63 -0.84
C HIS A 408 -6.03 -0.71 0.38
N PHE A 409 -6.22 0.59 0.20
CA PHE A 409 -6.21 1.57 1.28
C PHE A 409 -7.42 2.51 1.16
N PRO A 410 -8.39 2.44 2.09
CA PRO A 410 -9.60 3.26 2.03
C PRO A 410 -9.30 4.73 2.30
N ASP A 411 -10.22 5.59 1.86
CA ASP A 411 -10.17 7.02 2.18
C ASP A 411 -10.62 7.31 3.62
N ASP A 412 -11.56 6.53 4.14
CA ASP A 412 -11.95 6.54 5.55
C ASP A 412 -11.30 5.36 6.28
N ASP A 413 -10.47 5.67 7.29
CA ASP A 413 -9.71 4.69 8.07
C ASP A 413 -10.60 3.64 8.76
N LYS A 414 -11.88 3.94 9.03
CA LYS A 414 -12.81 2.96 9.63
C LYS A 414 -12.98 1.73 8.74
N TRP A 415 -12.90 1.91 7.42
CA TRP A 415 -13.04 0.84 6.43
C TRP A 415 -11.77 0.00 6.25
N GLN A 416 -10.69 0.30 6.98
CA GLN A 416 -9.58 -0.65 7.06
C GLN A 416 -10.03 -1.94 7.75
N LEU A 417 -11.03 -1.87 8.65
CA LEU A 417 -11.48 -2.99 9.49
C LEU A 417 -10.32 -3.68 10.23
N ARG A 418 -9.29 -2.91 10.60
CA ARG A 418 -8.14 -3.39 11.36
C ARG A 418 -8.23 -2.93 12.79
N ARG A 419 -7.73 -3.76 13.70
CA ARG A 419 -7.57 -3.39 15.12
C ARG A 419 -6.60 -2.21 15.28
N GLU A 420 -5.52 -2.24 14.51
CA GLU A 420 -4.51 -1.19 14.44
C GLU A 420 -4.44 -0.73 12.98
N PRO A 421 -5.20 0.32 12.62
CA PRO A 421 -5.14 0.93 11.30
C PRO A 421 -3.72 1.37 10.98
N ILE A 422 -3.32 1.19 9.72
CA ILE A 422 -2.04 1.69 9.22
C ILE A 422 -2.22 3.07 8.61
N THR A 423 -1.14 3.84 8.67
CA THR A 423 -1.02 5.10 7.95
C THR A 423 -0.82 4.86 6.45
N ARG A 424 -1.12 5.86 5.63
CA ARG A 424 -0.87 5.81 4.18
C ARG A 424 0.61 5.60 3.85
N GLY A 425 1.51 6.19 4.64
CA GLY A 425 2.94 5.99 4.48
C GLY A 425 3.37 4.55 4.72
N GLU A 426 2.78 3.87 5.70
CA GLU A 426 2.99 2.43 5.94
C GLU A 426 2.42 1.59 4.80
N PHE A 427 1.21 1.90 4.31
CA PHE A 427 0.64 1.29 3.11
C PHE A 427 1.59 1.35 1.92
N MET A 428 2.09 2.54 1.57
CA MET A 428 3.03 2.72 0.45
C MET A 428 4.37 2.01 0.66
N ARG A 429 4.81 1.86 1.92
CA ARG A 429 6.05 1.14 2.25
C ARG A 429 5.92 -0.36 2.08
N GLN A 430 4.75 -0.95 2.32
CA GLN A 430 4.57 -2.39 2.20
C GLN A 430 4.91 -2.89 0.78
N PRO A 431 5.53 -4.07 0.64
CA PRO A 431 5.60 -4.81 -0.64
C PRO A 431 4.27 -4.82 -1.40
N ILE A 432 4.31 -4.73 -2.74
CA ILE A 432 3.10 -4.78 -3.56
C ILE A 432 2.78 -6.25 -3.82
N LEU A 433 2.12 -6.91 -2.87
CA LEU A 433 1.68 -8.30 -2.97
C LEU A 433 0.15 -8.34 -3.10
N SER A 434 -0.38 -9.38 -3.75
CA SER A 434 -1.82 -9.54 -3.93
C SER A 434 -2.43 -10.47 -2.88
N ALA A 435 -3.76 -10.44 -2.74
CA ALA A 435 -4.48 -11.42 -1.92
C ALA A 435 -4.13 -12.88 -2.29
N GLY A 436 -3.97 -13.16 -3.59
CA GLY A 436 -3.53 -14.47 -4.11
C GLY A 436 -2.14 -14.92 -3.63
N PHE A 437 -1.27 -14.01 -3.16
CA PHE A 437 -0.02 -14.38 -2.51
C PHE A 437 -0.28 -15.06 -1.16
N TYR A 438 -1.11 -14.43 -0.33
CA TYR A 438 -1.42 -14.88 1.02
C TYR A 438 -2.35 -16.08 1.03
N GLN A 439 -3.27 -16.14 0.06
CA GLN A 439 -4.15 -17.29 -0.16
C GLN A 439 -3.37 -18.59 -0.35
N ARG A 440 -2.22 -18.51 -1.04
CA ARG A 440 -1.29 -19.63 -1.24
C ARG A 440 -0.44 -19.95 -0.01
N GLY A 441 -0.62 -19.22 1.09
CA GLY A 441 0.18 -19.34 2.32
C GLY A 441 1.63 -18.88 2.16
N LEU A 442 1.93 -18.07 1.14
CA LEU A 442 3.25 -17.51 0.93
C LEU A 442 3.52 -16.40 1.94
N GLU A 443 4.78 -16.24 2.33
CA GLU A 443 5.22 -15.12 3.17
C GLU A 443 6.50 -14.52 2.60
N LEU A 444 6.50 -13.21 2.34
CA LEU A 444 7.72 -12.51 1.96
C LEU A 444 8.53 -12.21 3.23
N ILE A 445 9.71 -12.82 3.33
CA ILE A 445 10.64 -12.63 4.46
C ILE A 445 11.53 -11.41 4.22
N ASP A 446 11.96 -11.21 2.97
CA ASP A 446 12.86 -10.12 2.57
C ASP A 446 12.66 -9.82 1.07
N PRO A 447 12.58 -8.56 0.63
CA PRO A 447 12.61 -7.34 1.44
C PRO A 447 11.28 -7.05 2.14
N ASP A 448 11.32 -6.18 3.14
CA ASP A 448 10.17 -5.71 3.92
C ASP A 448 9.52 -4.44 3.35
N ARG A 449 9.87 -4.06 2.11
CA ARG A 449 9.49 -2.78 1.51
C ARG A 449 9.14 -2.85 0.02
N SER A 450 8.36 -1.88 -0.46
CA SER A 450 7.89 -1.77 -1.85
C SER A 450 8.99 -1.53 -2.87
N GLN A 451 10.07 -0.85 -2.48
CA GLN A 451 11.18 -0.50 -3.37
C GLN A 451 12.55 -0.69 -2.72
N ILE A 452 13.45 -1.41 -3.39
CA ILE A 452 14.84 -1.63 -2.95
C ILE A 452 15.85 -0.98 -3.90
N THR A 453 17.07 -0.77 -3.41
CA THR A 453 18.21 -0.33 -4.22
C THR A 453 19.30 -1.37 -4.16
N VAL A 454 19.82 -1.73 -5.33
CA VAL A 454 20.85 -2.77 -5.47
C VAL A 454 21.90 -2.31 -6.50
N GLU A 455 23.06 -2.95 -6.51
CA GLU A 455 24.06 -2.69 -7.56
C GLU A 455 23.84 -3.62 -8.75
N LYS A 456 24.01 -4.94 -8.55
CA LYS A 456 23.98 -5.95 -9.64
C LYS A 456 22.98 -7.08 -9.45
N ARG A 457 22.41 -7.23 -8.26
CA ARG A 457 21.52 -8.37 -7.95
C ARG A 457 20.43 -7.96 -7.00
N ALA A 458 19.19 -8.29 -7.35
CA ALA A 458 18.07 -8.27 -6.43
C ALA A 458 17.84 -9.69 -5.89
N SER A 459 17.78 -9.81 -4.56
CA SER A 459 17.53 -11.06 -3.87
C SER A 459 16.29 -10.93 -3.01
N LEU A 460 15.33 -11.84 -3.16
CA LEU A 460 14.13 -11.94 -2.34
C LEU A 460 14.13 -13.29 -1.61
N LYS A 461 13.55 -13.32 -0.42
CA LYS A 461 13.34 -14.55 0.36
C LYS A 461 11.86 -14.73 0.64
N VAL A 462 11.31 -15.87 0.22
CA VAL A 462 9.89 -16.18 0.38
C VAL A 462 9.75 -17.51 1.13
N ARG A 463 8.95 -17.55 2.19
CA ARG A 463 8.49 -18.80 2.78
C ARG A 463 7.39 -19.37 1.89
N ARG A 464 7.52 -20.64 1.52
CA ARG A 464 6.62 -21.33 0.59
C ARG A 464 6.13 -22.65 1.21
N PRO A 465 4.81 -22.83 1.38
CA PRO A 465 4.24 -24.11 1.80
C PRO A 465 4.50 -25.23 0.79
N GLN A 466 4.35 -26.48 1.24
CA GLN A 466 4.40 -27.63 0.34
C GLN A 466 3.27 -27.57 -0.70
N GLY A 467 3.55 -28.01 -1.92
CA GLY A 467 2.58 -28.00 -3.03
C GLY A 467 2.40 -26.64 -3.72
N GLN A 468 3.11 -25.59 -3.29
CA GLN A 468 3.16 -24.33 -4.02
C GLN A 468 4.44 -24.22 -4.85
N PHE A 469 4.32 -23.59 -6.01
CA PHE A 469 5.41 -23.32 -6.94
C PHE A 469 5.48 -21.82 -7.23
N LEU A 470 6.71 -21.32 -7.38
CA LEU A 470 6.98 -19.91 -7.64
C LEU A 470 7.87 -19.76 -8.86
N LEU A 471 7.52 -18.75 -9.67
CA LEU A 471 8.39 -18.19 -10.70
C LEU A 471 8.60 -16.72 -10.39
N ALA A 472 9.72 -16.19 -10.84
CA ALA A 472 10.00 -14.78 -10.77
C ALA A 472 10.66 -14.30 -12.06
N SER A 473 10.37 -13.08 -12.45
CA SER A 473 10.99 -12.45 -13.60
C SER A 473 11.25 -10.98 -13.32
N LEU A 474 12.37 -10.50 -13.84
CA LEU A 474 12.80 -9.12 -13.78
C LEU A 474 12.29 -8.39 -15.02
N TYR A 475 11.57 -7.30 -14.83
CA TYR A 475 10.99 -6.47 -15.88
C TYR A 475 11.65 -5.09 -15.85
N PRO A 476 12.35 -4.68 -16.92
CA PRO A 476 12.84 -3.30 -17.05
C PRO A 476 11.67 -2.33 -17.23
N LYS A 477 11.60 -1.26 -16.43
CA LYS A 477 10.53 -0.25 -16.54
C LYS A 477 10.61 0.61 -17.81
N ASP A 478 11.77 0.61 -18.48
CA ASP A 478 12.02 1.34 -19.73
C ASP A 478 11.62 0.56 -21.00
N GLY A 479 10.94 -0.58 -20.86
CA GLY A 479 10.43 -1.37 -21.99
C GLY A 479 11.42 -2.37 -22.58
N GLY A 480 12.43 -2.77 -21.83
CA GLY A 480 13.38 -3.84 -22.20
C GLY A 480 12.82 -5.26 -22.11
N GLU A 481 13.61 -6.24 -22.55
CA GLU A 481 13.26 -7.66 -22.45
C GLU A 481 13.24 -8.13 -20.98
N ARG A 482 12.22 -8.92 -20.62
CA ARG A 482 12.15 -9.52 -19.29
C ARG A 482 13.15 -10.67 -19.16
N THR A 483 13.77 -10.78 -18.00
CA THR A 483 14.71 -11.88 -17.70
C THR A 483 14.16 -12.75 -16.59
N ARG A 484 14.30 -14.08 -16.71
CA ARG A 484 13.88 -15.00 -15.64
C ARG A 484 14.84 -14.92 -14.47
N CYS A 485 14.31 -14.84 -13.25
CA CYS A 485 15.11 -14.94 -12.04
C CYS A 485 15.35 -16.39 -11.64
N LYS A 486 16.47 -16.63 -10.96
CA LYS A 486 16.78 -17.94 -10.38
C LYS A 486 15.93 -18.15 -9.13
N VAL A 487 15.17 -19.24 -9.07
CA VAL A 487 14.31 -19.59 -7.94
C VAL A 487 14.79 -20.92 -7.36
N GLU A 488 15.35 -20.89 -6.15
CA GLU A 488 15.95 -22.05 -5.48
C GLU A 488 15.46 -22.22 -4.05
N GLY A 489 15.48 -23.47 -3.57
CA GLY A 489 15.04 -23.81 -2.21
C GLY A 489 13.67 -24.48 -2.15
N ASN A 490 13.36 -25.05 -0.99
CA ASN A 490 12.13 -25.83 -0.77
C ASN A 490 11.11 -25.08 0.11
N SER A 491 11.34 -25.00 1.41
CA SER A 491 10.47 -24.29 2.37
C SER A 491 10.74 -22.79 2.43
N THR A 492 12.01 -22.42 2.33
CA THR A 492 12.45 -21.03 2.15
C THR A 492 13.09 -20.93 0.77
N VAL A 493 12.51 -20.07 -0.05
CA VAL A 493 12.87 -19.90 -1.45
C VAL A 493 13.69 -18.63 -1.59
N ALA A 494 14.89 -18.75 -2.14
CA ALA A 494 15.69 -17.63 -2.58
C ALA A 494 15.37 -17.34 -4.04
N ILE A 495 15.08 -16.08 -4.33
CA ILE A 495 14.82 -15.57 -5.68
C ILE A 495 15.90 -14.55 -6.00
N ASP A 496 16.79 -14.91 -6.92
CA ASP A 496 17.92 -14.07 -7.32
C ASP A 496 17.75 -13.61 -8.78
N CYS A 497 17.72 -12.30 -8.98
CA CYS A 497 17.63 -11.66 -10.28
C CYS A 497 18.92 -10.89 -10.54
N ASP A 498 19.72 -11.32 -11.51
CA ASP A 498 20.91 -10.61 -11.96
C ASP A 498 20.51 -9.42 -12.84
N ILE A 499 21.21 -8.30 -12.67
CA ILE A 499 20.94 -7.02 -13.34
C ILE A 499 22.20 -6.55 -14.05
N ASP A 500 22.13 -6.52 -15.39
CA ASP A 500 23.29 -6.24 -16.23
C ASP A 500 23.57 -4.75 -16.43
N ARG A 501 22.56 -3.89 -16.22
CA ARG A 501 22.65 -2.45 -16.47
C ARG A 501 21.97 -1.65 -15.35
N PRO A 502 22.48 -0.46 -15.01
CA PRO A 502 21.74 0.45 -14.13
C PRO A 502 20.39 0.82 -14.75
N GLY A 503 19.37 0.96 -13.91
CA GLY A 503 18.01 1.20 -14.37
C GLY A 503 16.97 0.88 -13.31
N SER A 504 15.71 1.17 -13.63
CA SER A 504 14.57 0.86 -12.77
C SER A 504 13.88 -0.41 -13.27
N TYR A 505 13.63 -1.34 -12.37
CA TYR A 505 13.11 -2.66 -12.66
C TYR A 505 11.95 -3.02 -11.72
N GLU A 506 11.24 -4.09 -12.07
CA GLU A 506 10.26 -4.75 -11.22
C GLU A 506 10.58 -6.25 -11.18
N VAL A 507 10.77 -6.79 -9.98
CA VAL A 507 10.77 -8.24 -9.79
C VAL A 507 9.33 -8.67 -9.59
N ARG A 508 8.73 -9.31 -10.58
CA ARG A 508 7.36 -9.83 -10.51
C ARG A 508 7.38 -11.30 -10.11
N LEU A 509 6.51 -11.64 -9.17
CA LEU A 509 6.32 -12.97 -8.60
C LEU A 509 5.08 -13.60 -9.20
N PHE A 510 5.19 -14.89 -9.54
CA PHE A 510 4.10 -15.67 -10.08
C PHE A 510 3.96 -17.00 -9.32
N GLY A 511 2.74 -17.36 -8.93
CA GLY A 511 2.43 -18.55 -8.12
C GLY A 511 1.50 -19.54 -8.81
N ASN A 512 1.66 -20.82 -8.50
CA ASN A 512 0.75 -21.90 -8.91
C ASN A 512 0.82 -23.06 -7.90
N ASP A 513 -0.25 -23.85 -7.76
CA ASP A 513 -0.29 -25.10 -7.00
C ASP A 513 0.19 -26.32 -7.83
N SER A 514 0.33 -26.16 -9.14
CA SER A 514 0.94 -27.11 -10.05
C SER A 514 2.31 -26.66 -10.53
N ARG A 515 3.23 -27.62 -10.66
CA ARG A 515 4.57 -27.39 -11.25
C ARG A 515 4.47 -26.91 -12.69
N HIS A 516 3.47 -27.37 -13.42
CA HIS A 516 3.29 -27.11 -14.85
C HIS A 516 1.95 -26.41 -15.09
N GLY A 517 1.94 -25.45 -16.01
CA GLY A 517 0.75 -24.68 -16.37
C GLY A 517 1.01 -23.18 -16.33
N SER A 518 -0.08 -22.42 -16.31
CA SER A 518 -0.06 -20.95 -16.20
C SER A 518 0.12 -20.54 -14.76
N TYR A 519 1.04 -19.61 -14.50
CA TYR A 519 1.27 -19.07 -13.15
C TYR A 519 0.66 -17.69 -13.04
N ASP A 520 0.11 -17.39 -11.88
CA ASP A 520 -0.64 -16.17 -11.65
C ASP A 520 0.26 -15.13 -11.04
N PHE A 521 0.13 -13.88 -11.47
CA PHE A 521 0.80 -12.79 -10.78
C PHE A 521 0.32 -12.73 -9.33
N VAL A 522 1.26 -12.79 -8.39
CA VAL A 522 0.99 -12.73 -6.94
C VAL A 522 1.65 -11.52 -6.27
N GLY A 523 2.45 -10.74 -6.99
CA GLY A 523 3.04 -9.53 -6.43
C GLY A 523 4.31 -9.10 -7.14
N GLN A 524 4.86 -7.97 -6.68
CA GLN A 524 6.08 -7.41 -7.21
C GLN A 524 6.81 -6.52 -6.22
N ILE A 525 8.11 -6.36 -6.46
CA ILE A 525 9.00 -5.43 -5.77
C ILE A 525 9.66 -4.52 -6.81
N ALA A 526 9.62 -3.21 -6.57
CA ALA A 526 10.37 -2.26 -7.40
C ALA A 526 11.86 -2.30 -7.03
N VAL A 527 12.72 -2.31 -8.03
CA VAL A 527 14.17 -2.42 -7.87
C VAL A 527 14.87 -1.30 -8.63
N ASN A 528 15.63 -0.49 -7.90
CA ASN A 528 16.48 0.54 -8.46
C ASN A 528 17.92 0.02 -8.51
N ALA A 529 18.43 -0.27 -9.71
CA ALA A 529 19.80 -0.70 -9.93
C ALA A 529 20.69 0.50 -10.27
N ARG A 530 21.85 0.61 -9.62
CA ARG A 530 22.75 1.76 -9.72
C ARG A 530 24.20 1.38 -9.93
#